data_AF-A0AAU5HA57-F1
#
_entry.id   AF-A0AAU5HA57-F1
#
_cell.length_a   1.000
_cell.length_b   1.000
_cell.length_c   1.000
_cell.angle_alpha   90.00
_cell.angle_beta   90.00
_cell.angle_gamma   90.00
#
_symmetry.space_group_name_H-M   'P 1'
#
loop_
_entity.id
_entity.type
_entity.pdbx_description
1 polymer ?
#
loop_
_entity_poly.entity_id
_entity_poly.type
_entity_poly.pdbx_seq_one_letter_code
_entity_poly.pdbx_strand_id
1 'polypeptide(L)'
;MHDGAHQAGSSAGPAEEQRWADLADLVLIISREIQFRRYTDERAVHLSQSEGMVMRYLKSDPDATPSRIAAATGLQRTNLSTVLRGLEHKGFIERHAHSGDGRGVTVHSTERGRSNTVLVRQEWAASVSAAADHDAGHLDAALSLLAAVEAGLNRTRPQPGAARLTAES
;
A
#
# COMPACT_ATOMS: atom_id res chain seq x y z
N MET A 1 3.22 -34.28 -41.12
CA MET A 1 1.98 -34.45 -40.35
C MET A 1 2.31 -34.69 -38.88
N HIS A 2 2.40 -33.63 -38.11
CA HIS A 2 1.83 -33.47 -36.75
C HIS A 2 2.35 -32.14 -36.23
N ASP A 3 1.55 -31.13 -36.54
CA ASP A 3 1.52 -29.84 -35.88
C ASP A 3 0.62 -30.00 -34.64
N GLY A 4 0.96 -29.39 -33.51
CA GLY A 4 0.13 -29.52 -32.31
C GLY A 4 0.85 -29.44 -30.98
N ALA A 5 1.76 -28.49 -30.82
CA ALA A 5 2.11 -27.99 -29.50
C ALA A 5 2.20 -26.47 -29.56
N HIS A 6 1.20 -25.77 -29.03
CA HIS A 6 1.37 -24.80 -27.94
C HIS A 6 0.00 -24.35 -27.42
N GLN A 7 -0.13 -24.42 -26.09
CA GLN A 7 -1.30 -24.03 -25.31
C GLN A 7 -1.39 -22.50 -25.13
N ALA A 8 -2.57 -22.10 -24.63
CA ALA A 8 -2.79 -21.06 -23.63
C ALA A 8 -2.88 -19.59 -24.11
N GLY A 9 -4.13 -19.12 -24.11
CA GLY A 9 -4.49 -17.71 -24.17
C GLY A 9 -6.00 -17.55 -24.03
N SER A 10 -6.59 -18.04 -22.94
CA SER A 10 -7.99 -17.72 -22.61
C SER A 10 -8.04 -16.24 -22.22
N SER A 11 -8.18 -15.35 -23.20
CA SER A 11 -8.59 -13.97 -22.95
C SER A 11 -9.96 -14.02 -22.29
N ALA A 12 -10.04 -13.60 -21.04
CA ALA A 12 -11.30 -13.32 -20.36
C ALA A 12 -12.24 -12.58 -21.33
N GLY A 13 -13.48 -13.04 -21.49
CA GLY A 13 -14.41 -12.40 -22.42
C GLY A 13 -14.67 -10.93 -22.04
N PRO A 14 -15.19 -10.09 -22.95
CA PRO A 14 -15.44 -8.66 -22.68
C PRO A 14 -16.26 -8.39 -21.40
N ALA A 15 -17.19 -9.29 -21.06
CA ALA A 15 -18.02 -9.20 -19.84
C ALA A 15 -17.27 -9.55 -18.55
N GLU A 16 -16.16 -10.30 -18.63
CA GLU A 16 -15.29 -10.58 -17.49
C GLU A 16 -14.31 -9.42 -17.27
N GLU A 17 -13.72 -8.87 -18.35
CA GLU A 17 -12.89 -7.67 -18.29
C GLU A 17 -13.65 -6.48 -17.67
N GLN A 18 -14.91 -6.28 -18.06
CA GLN A 18 -15.75 -5.23 -17.46
C GLN A 18 -15.93 -5.42 -15.95
N ARG A 19 -16.14 -6.66 -15.48
CA ARG A 19 -16.27 -6.95 -14.04
C ARG A 19 -14.98 -6.67 -13.27
N TRP A 20 -13.81 -6.88 -13.89
CA TRP A 20 -12.53 -6.48 -13.30
C TRP A 20 -12.37 -4.96 -13.23
N ALA A 21 -12.84 -4.22 -14.23
CA ALA A 21 -12.88 -2.76 -14.19
C ALA A 21 -13.80 -2.25 -13.07
N ASP A 22 -15.01 -2.82 -12.96
CA ASP A 22 -15.97 -2.45 -11.91
C ASP A 22 -15.40 -2.71 -10.50
N LEU A 23 -14.67 -3.83 -10.31
CA LEU A 23 -13.96 -4.11 -9.07
C LEU A 23 -12.92 -3.02 -8.75
N ALA A 24 -12.11 -2.62 -9.75
CA ALA A 24 -11.08 -1.60 -9.56
C ALA A 24 -11.70 -0.25 -9.17
N ASP A 25 -12.76 0.17 -9.85
CA ASP A 25 -13.47 1.41 -9.55
C ASP A 25 -14.08 1.37 -8.14
N LEU A 26 -14.70 0.25 -7.76
CA LEU A 26 -15.29 0.11 -6.43
C LEU A 26 -14.22 0.19 -5.32
N VAL A 27 -13.05 -0.41 -5.52
CA VAL A 27 -11.92 -0.31 -4.57
C VAL A 27 -11.46 1.15 -4.41
N LEU A 28 -11.37 1.92 -5.51
CA LEU A 28 -10.99 3.33 -5.48
C LEU A 28 -12.03 4.18 -4.76
N ILE A 29 -13.32 3.95 -5.04
CA ILE A 29 -14.44 4.64 -4.37
C ILE A 29 -14.43 4.34 -2.87
N ILE A 30 -14.36 3.06 -2.48
CA ILE A 30 -14.32 2.67 -1.05
C ILE A 30 -13.10 3.26 -0.36
N SER A 31 -11.93 3.23 -1.00
CA SER A 31 -10.71 3.86 -0.46
C SER A 31 -10.93 5.36 -0.20
N ARG A 32 -11.62 6.06 -1.11
CA ARG A 32 -11.93 7.48 -0.95
C ARG A 32 -12.93 7.73 0.18
N GLU A 33 -13.97 6.92 0.30
CA GLU A 33 -14.97 7.04 1.37
C GLU A 33 -14.35 6.78 2.76
N ILE A 34 -13.46 5.78 2.87
CA ILE A 34 -12.72 5.52 4.12
C ILE A 34 -11.87 6.73 4.52
N GLN A 35 -11.26 7.43 3.55
CA GLN A 35 -10.44 8.62 3.83
C GLN A 35 -11.25 9.83 4.31
N PHE A 36 -12.52 9.95 3.90
CA PHE A 36 -13.38 11.06 4.29
C PHE A 36 -14.07 10.88 5.65
N ARG A 37 -14.10 9.65 6.16
CA ARG A 37 -14.67 9.38 7.49
C ARG A 37 -13.80 10.01 8.56
N ARG A 38 -14.44 10.73 9.48
CA ARG A 38 -13.78 11.26 10.68
C ARG A 38 -13.62 10.13 11.70
N TYR A 39 -12.49 10.11 12.39
CA TYR A 39 -12.31 9.22 13.54
C TYR A 39 -13.12 9.70 14.74
N THR A 40 -13.65 8.75 15.49
CA THR A 40 -14.39 9.00 16.73
C THR A 40 -13.43 9.20 17.90
N ASP A 41 -12.33 8.45 17.94
CA ASP A 41 -11.26 8.64 18.92
C ASP A 41 -10.36 9.83 18.55
N GLU A 42 -10.34 10.87 19.40
CA GLU A 42 -9.53 12.07 19.22
C GLU A 42 -8.02 11.81 19.23
N ARG A 43 -7.58 10.67 19.77
CA ARG A 43 -6.18 10.25 19.77
C ARG A 43 -5.75 9.67 18.41
N ALA A 44 -6.72 9.24 17.59
CA ALA A 44 -6.45 8.74 16.26
C ALA A 44 -6.15 9.92 15.32
N VAL A 45 -4.96 9.89 14.73
CA VAL A 45 -4.49 10.92 13.80
C VAL A 45 -4.55 10.36 12.39
N HIS A 46 -5.21 11.11 11.50
CA HIS A 46 -5.26 10.80 10.09
C HIS A 46 -3.86 10.82 9.46
N LEU A 47 -3.57 9.73 8.72
CA LEU A 47 -2.45 9.63 7.81
C LEU A 47 -2.95 9.85 6.40
N SER A 48 -2.22 10.63 5.61
CA SER A 48 -2.40 10.59 4.15
C SER A 48 -2.11 9.19 3.61
N GLN A 49 -2.56 8.89 2.39
CA GLN A 49 -2.32 7.60 1.74
C GLN A 49 -0.83 7.23 1.75
N SER A 50 0.05 8.16 1.34
CA SER A 50 1.50 7.94 1.29
C SER A 50 2.12 7.71 2.66
N GLU A 51 1.68 8.45 3.69
CA GLU A 51 2.12 8.24 5.06
C GLU A 51 1.69 6.87 5.60
N GLY A 52 0.45 6.47 5.32
CA GLY A 52 -0.08 5.15 5.68
C GLY A 52 0.67 4.02 4.99
N MET A 53 1.08 4.19 3.72
CA MET A 53 1.92 3.23 3.00
C MET A 53 3.30 3.06 3.67
N VAL A 54 3.94 4.16 4.07
CA VAL A 54 5.23 4.12 4.78
C VAL A 54 5.07 3.42 6.14
N MET A 55 4.08 3.80 6.95
CA MET A 55 3.85 3.18 8.27
C MET A 55 3.55 1.68 8.15
N ARG A 56 2.78 1.27 7.13
CA ARG A 56 2.49 -0.14 6.86
C ARG A 56 3.76 -0.91 6.50
N TYR A 57 4.62 -0.34 5.67
CA TYR A 57 5.88 -0.96 5.28
C TYR A 57 6.86 -1.07 6.46
N LEU A 58 6.97 -0.04 7.29
CA LEU A 58 7.80 -0.07 8.50
C LEU A 58 7.33 -1.11 9.53
N LYS A 59 6.03 -1.46 9.54
CA LYS A 59 5.54 -2.57 10.37
C LYS A 59 6.12 -3.93 9.91
N SER A 60 6.29 -4.13 8.60
CA SER A 60 6.89 -5.35 8.05
C SER A 60 8.43 -5.34 8.04
N ASP A 61 9.05 -4.17 8.03
CA ASP A 61 10.49 -3.97 7.94
C ASP A 61 10.91 -2.81 8.87
N PRO A 62 11.12 -3.09 10.18
CA PRO A 62 11.31 -2.07 11.21
C PRO A 62 12.57 -1.21 11.04
N ASP A 63 13.58 -1.72 10.33
CA ASP A 63 14.90 -1.10 10.14
C ASP A 63 15.14 -0.64 8.69
N ALA A 64 14.09 -0.17 8.00
CA ALA A 64 14.17 0.13 6.58
C ALA A 64 14.98 1.40 6.28
N THR A 65 15.76 1.36 5.19
CA THR A 65 16.37 2.57 4.63
C THR A 65 15.37 3.33 3.75
N PRO A 66 15.49 4.66 3.58
CA PRO A 66 14.62 5.42 2.67
C PRO A 66 14.56 4.85 1.26
N SER A 67 15.66 4.30 0.73
CA SER A 67 15.66 3.66 -0.59
C SER A 67 14.77 2.40 -0.63
N ARG A 68 14.81 1.56 0.41
CA ARG A 68 13.93 0.38 0.52
C ARG A 68 12.46 0.80 0.64
N ILE A 69 12.18 1.83 1.45
CA ILE A 69 10.83 2.39 1.58
C ILE A 69 10.32 2.92 0.23
N ALA A 70 11.15 3.65 -0.53
CA ALA A 70 10.77 4.17 -1.84
C ALA A 70 10.42 3.04 -2.82
N ALA A 71 11.25 1.99 -2.88
CA ALA A 71 11.02 0.84 -3.75
C ALA A 71 9.71 0.10 -3.37
N ALA A 72 9.50 -0.13 -2.08
CA ALA A 72 8.34 -0.86 -1.58
C ALA A 72 7.04 -0.06 -1.69
N THR A 73 7.08 1.27 -1.51
CA THR A 73 5.89 2.13 -1.59
C THR A 73 5.66 2.68 -3.01
N GLY A 74 6.63 2.59 -3.92
CA GLY A 74 6.55 3.19 -5.25
C GLY A 74 6.67 4.73 -5.23
N LEU A 75 6.94 5.33 -4.06
CA LEU A 75 7.10 6.77 -3.93
C LEU A 75 8.43 7.23 -4.54
N GLN A 76 8.36 8.31 -5.32
CA GLN A 76 9.57 8.99 -5.80
C GLN A 76 10.37 9.56 -4.62
N ARG A 77 11.71 9.63 -4.75
CA ARG A 77 12.63 10.05 -3.67
C ARG A 77 12.28 11.42 -3.07
N THR A 78 11.88 12.38 -3.89
CA THR A 78 11.48 13.73 -3.46
C THR A 78 10.19 13.69 -2.63
N ASN A 79 9.18 12.97 -3.11
CA ASN A 79 7.93 12.77 -2.38
C ASN A 79 8.16 12.02 -1.06
N LEU A 80 8.91 10.92 -1.09
CA LEU A 80 9.24 10.16 0.12
C LEU A 80 9.92 11.05 1.18
N SER A 81 10.84 11.91 0.78
CA SER A 81 11.51 12.82 1.72
C SER A 81 10.52 13.75 2.42
N THR A 82 9.51 14.25 1.71
CA THR A 82 8.43 15.06 2.28
C THR A 82 7.55 14.24 3.22
N VAL A 83 7.17 13.02 2.82
CA VAL A 83 6.36 12.11 3.63
C VAL A 83 7.07 11.75 4.95
N LEU A 84 8.36 11.41 4.89
CA LEU A 84 9.16 11.08 6.08
C LEU A 84 9.26 12.28 7.03
N ARG A 85 9.50 13.49 6.51
CA ARG A 85 9.51 14.70 7.36
C ARG A 85 8.15 14.95 8.03
N GLY A 86 7.06 14.74 7.31
CA GLY A 86 5.70 14.87 7.86
C GLY A 86 5.44 13.87 9.00
N LEU A 87 5.80 12.61 8.79
CA LEU A 87 5.68 11.55 9.81
C LEU A 87 6.56 11.82 11.04
N GLU A 88 7.78 12.30 10.84
CA GLU A 88 8.70 12.65 11.92
C GLU A 88 8.19 13.86 12.72
N HIS A 89 7.67 14.88 12.04
CA HIS A 89 7.01 16.02 12.69
C HIS A 89 5.78 15.62 13.52
N LYS A 90 5.02 14.62 13.05
CA LYS A 90 3.89 14.02 13.80
C LYS A 90 4.35 13.11 14.96
N GLY A 91 5.66 12.86 15.08
CA GLY A 91 6.25 11.98 16.09
C GLY A 91 5.97 10.49 15.85
N PHE A 92 5.69 10.08 14.61
CA PHE A 92 5.34 8.69 14.26
C PHE A 92 6.53 7.86 13.80
N ILE A 93 7.60 8.51 13.35
CA ILE A 93 8.84 7.85 12.98
C ILE A 93 10.04 8.60 13.57
N GLU A 94 11.16 7.89 13.64
CA GLU A 94 12.47 8.41 13.98
C GLU A 94 13.50 7.96 12.93
N ARG A 95 14.54 8.76 12.73
CA ARG A 95 15.61 8.49 11.76
C ARG A 95 16.96 8.37 12.47
N HIS A 96 17.64 7.27 12.26
CA HIS A 96 18.92 6.97 12.91
C HIS A 96 20.04 6.91 11.88
N ALA A 97 21.12 7.66 12.12
CA ALA A 97 22.34 7.55 11.32
C ALA A 97 23.17 6.35 11.80
N HIS A 98 23.68 5.55 10.87
CA HIS A 98 24.62 4.48 11.20
C HIS A 98 26.02 5.05 11.51
N SER A 99 26.61 4.65 12.63
CA SER A 99 27.91 5.14 13.13
C SER A 99 29.13 4.34 12.68
N GLY A 100 28.94 3.18 12.03
CA GLY A 100 30.01 2.19 11.82
C GLY A 100 30.78 2.30 10.51
N ASP A 101 30.12 2.32 9.35
CA ASP A 101 30.85 2.14 8.07
C ASP A 101 30.15 2.72 6.81
N GLY A 102 29.62 3.94 6.93
CA GLY A 102 29.36 4.76 5.74
C GLY A 102 27.91 4.84 5.25
N ARG A 103 27.30 5.97 5.62
CA ARG A 103 26.25 6.69 4.87
C ARG A 103 24.91 5.96 4.66
N GLY A 104 24.32 5.46 5.74
CA GLY A 104 22.93 5.01 5.76
C GLY A 104 22.12 5.67 6.87
N VAL A 105 20.93 6.18 6.54
CA VAL A 105 19.89 6.51 7.52
C VAL A 105 18.89 5.36 7.53
N THR A 106 18.54 4.84 8.71
CA THR A 106 17.42 3.93 8.90
C THR A 106 16.23 4.67 9.48
N VAL A 107 15.02 4.22 9.16
CA VAL A 107 13.76 4.80 9.61
C VAL A 107 13.03 3.78 10.47
N HIS A 108 12.56 4.22 11.62
CA HIS A 108 11.91 3.39 12.62
C HIS A 108 10.54 3.96 12.97
N SER A 109 9.56 3.10 13.25
CA SER A 109 8.27 3.56 13.80
C SER A 109 8.37 3.77 15.31
N THR A 110 7.94 4.92 15.81
CA THR A 110 7.86 5.18 17.25
C THR A 110 6.72 4.38 17.88
N GLU A 111 6.69 4.31 19.22
CA GLU A 111 5.53 3.75 19.94
C GLU A 111 4.24 4.50 19.59
N ARG A 112 4.30 5.84 19.51
CA ARG A 112 3.17 6.68 19.11
C ARG A 112 2.69 6.33 17.70
N GLY A 113 3.60 6.13 16.73
CA GLY A 113 3.25 5.74 15.36
C GLY A 113 2.61 4.35 15.28
N ARG A 114 3.14 3.39 16.05
CA ARG A 114 2.58 2.03 16.15
C ARG A 114 1.18 2.05 16.78
N SER A 115 1.02 2.76 17.89
CA SER A 115 -0.26 2.94 18.57
C SER A 115 -1.31 3.62 17.68
N ASN A 116 -0.92 4.68 16.95
CA ASN A 116 -1.82 5.36 16.01
C ASN A 116 -2.31 4.40 14.91
N THR A 117 -1.44 3.53 14.40
CA THR A 117 -1.82 2.55 13.37
C THR A 117 -2.87 1.56 13.89
N VAL A 118 -2.81 1.18 15.17
CA VAL A 118 -3.81 0.31 15.79
C VAL A 118 -5.16 1.03 15.89
N LEU A 119 -5.16 2.26 16.44
CA LEU A 119 -6.37 3.06 16.60
C LEU A 119 -7.07 3.31 15.25
N VAL A 120 -6.32 3.75 14.25
CA VAL A 120 -6.85 3.98 12.89
C VAL A 120 -7.47 2.72 12.30
N ARG A 121 -6.86 1.55 12.50
CA ARG A 121 -7.44 0.28 12.01
C ARG A 121 -8.72 -0.10 12.73
N GLN A 122 -8.86 0.23 14.02
CA GLN A 122 -10.10 0.00 14.76
C GLN A 122 -11.23 0.91 14.26
N GLU A 123 -10.94 2.19 14.02
CA GLU A 123 -11.89 3.15 13.45
C GLU A 123 -12.37 2.72 12.05
N TRP A 124 -11.44 2.25 11.21
CA TRP A 124 -11.79 1.69 9.90
C TRP A 124 -12.62 0.41 10.01
N ALA A 125 -12.25 -0.50 10.91
CA ALA A 125 -13.00 -1.74 11.12
C ALA A 125 -14.44 -1.43 11.52
N ALA A 126 -14.66 -0.57 12.51
CA ALA A 126 -15.99 -0.15 12.95
C ALA A 126 -16.79 0.51 11.81
N SER A 127 -16.16 1.44 11.09
CA SER A 127 -16.78 2.16 9.97
C SER A 127 -17.21 1.25 8.82
N VAL A 128 -16.31 0.35 8.40
CA VAL A 128 -16.55 -0.56 7.27
C VAL A 128 -17.53 -1.66 7.66
N SER A 129 -17.43 -2.22 8.87
CA SER A 129 -18.39 -3.22 9.33
C SER A 129 -19.79 -2.65 9.45
N ALA A 130 -19.95 -1.42 9.95
CA ALA A 130 -21.25 -0.77 10.03
C ALA A 130 -21.84 -0.47 8.64
N ALA A 131 -21.01 -0.08 7.67
CA ALA A 131 -21.46 0.14 6.29
C ALA A 131 -21.89 -1.15 5.57
N ALA A 132 -21.44 -2.31 6.05
CA ALA A 132 -21.82 -3.62 5.57
C ALA A 132 -22.94 -4.25 6.40
N ASP A 133 -23.61 -3.49 7.28
CA ASP A 133 -24.61 -4.02 8.24
C ASP A 133 -24.09 -5.20 9.08
N HIS A 134 -22.77 -5.22 9.32
CA HIS A 134 -22.04 -6.30 9.96
C HIS A 134 -22.16 -7.67 9.26
N ASP A 135 -22.55 -7.71 7.98
CA ASP A 135 -22.52 -8.92 7.17
C ASP A 135 -21.06 -9.29 6.83
N ALA A 136 -20.65 -10.47 7.30
CA ALA A 136 -19.33 -11.04 7.06
C ALA A 136 -19.35 -12.26 6.13
N GLY A 137 -20.49 -12.61 5.54
CA GLY A 137 -20.69 -13.87 4.80
C GLY A 137 -19.73 -14.08 3.63
N HIS A 138 -19.29 -12.99 2.97
CA HIS A 138 -18.32 -13.04 1.87
C HIS A 138 -16.99 -12.36 2.20
N LEU A 139 -16.75 -11.98 3.46
CA LEU A 139 -15.59 -11.17 3.85
C LEU A 139 -14.28 -11.89 3.55
N ASP A 140 -14.15 -13.16 3.91
CA ASP A 140 -12.93 -13.93 3.69
C ASP A 140 -12.62 -14.15 2.19
N ALA A 141 -13.66 -14.38 1.38
CA ALA A 141 -13.54 -14.51 -0.06
C ALA A 141 -13.09 -13.18 -0.70
N ALA A 142 -13.68 -12.06 -0.28
CA ALA A 142 -13.29 -10.73 -0.75
C ALA A 142 -11.85 -10.38 -0.35
N LEU A 143 -11.46 -10.63 0.90
CA LEU A 143 -10.08 -10.42 1.38
C LEU A 143 -9.08 -11.26 0.59
N SER A 144 -9.41 -12.52 0.32
CA SER A 144 -8.56 -13.43 -0.47
C SER A 144 -8.37 -12.93 -1.90
N LEU A 145 -9.45 -12.50 -2.56
CA LEU A 145 -9.40 -11.94 -3.91
C LEU A 145 -8.56 -10.66 -3.96
N LEU A 146 -8.84 -9.71 -3.06
CA LEU A 146 -8.13 -8.43 -3.02
C LEU A 146 -6.64 -8.60 -2.70
N ALA A 147 -6.28 -9.53 -1.81
CA ALA A 147 -4.89 -9.86 -1.53
C ALA A 147 -4.16 -10.48 -2.73
N ALA A 148 -4.83 -11.37 -3.48
CA ALA A 148 -4.27 -11.93 -4.70
C ALA A 148 -4.03 -10.86 -5.79
N VAL A 149 -4.97 -9.94 -5.96
CA VAL A 149 -4.85 -8.79 -6.87
C VAL A 149 -3.71 -7.86 -6.43
N GLU A 150 -3.65 -7.49 -5.14
CA GLU A 150 -2.56 -6.67 -4.59
C GLU A 150 -1.19 -7.30 -4.85
N ALA A 151 -1.03 -8.61 -4.57
CA ALA A 151 0.20 -9.34 -4.81
C ALA A 151 0.54 -9.42 -6.31
N GLY A 152 -0.46 -9.55 -7.19
CA GLY A 152 -0.28 -9.49 -8.64
C GLY A 152 0.26 -8.14 -9.11
N LEU A 153 -0.41 -7.05 -8.71
CA LEU A 153 -0.04 -5.67 -9.08
C LEU A 153 1.34 -5.27 -8.53
N ASN A 154 1.69 -5.72 -7.33
CA ASN A 154 3.01 -5.45 -6.75
C ASN A 154 4.14 -6.17 -7.51
N ARG A 155 3.89 -7.39 -8.02
CA ARG A 155 4.88 -8.12 -8.83
C ARG A 155 5.12 -7.48 -10.20
N THR A 156 4.10 -6.91 -10.81
CA THR A 156 4.18 -6.28 -12.14
C THR A 156 4.50 -4.78 -12.09
N ARG A 157 4.74 -4.23 -10.89
CA ARG A 157 4.99 -2.80 -10.71
C ARG A 157 6.17 -2.34 -11.57
N PRO A 158 5.99 -1.31 -12.44
CA PRO A 158 7.08 -0.75 -13.21
C PRO A 158 8.17 -0.17 -12.29
N GLN A 159 9.42 -0.59 -12.47
CA GLN A 159 10.52 0.01 -11.72
C GLN A 159 10.86 1.41 -12.28
N PRO A 160 10.93 2.45 -11.43
CA PRO A 160 11.34 3.77 -11.86
C PRO A 160 12.82 3.75 -12.26
N GLY A 161 13.09 3.50 -13.54
CA GLY A 161 14.44 3.47 -14.11
C GLY A 161 14.59 2.61 -15.38
N ALA A 162 13.79 1.56 -15.55
CA ALA A 162 13.95 0.64 -16.68
C ALA A 162 13.48 1.21 -18.02
N ALA A 163 12.52 2.15 -18.02
CA ALA A 163 11.95 2.72 -19.25
C ALA A 163 12.82 3.78 -19.94
N ARG A 164 13.99 4.13 -19.39
CA ARG A 164 14.89 5.15 -19.99
C ARG A 164 16.10 4.58 -20.74
N LEU A 165 16.28 3.25 -20.76
CA LEU A 165 17.44 2.62 -21.42
C LEU A 165 17.10 1.89 -22.73
N THR A 166 15.83 1.86 -23.16
CA THR A 166 15.41 1.17 -24.39
C THR A 166 15.06 2.12 -25.54
N ALA A 167 15.33 3.42 -25.40
CA ALA A 167 15.04 4.43 -26.43
C ALA A 167 16.30 5.01 -27.11
N GLU A 168 17.50 4.51 -26.76
CA GLU A 168 18.77 4.92 -27.37
C GLU A 168 19.59 3.67 -27.73
N SER A 169 19.21 2.96 -28.80
CA SER A 169 20.06 1.99 -29.51
C SER A 169 19.58 1.85 -30.96
#